data_AF-A0A7J4V3V8-F1
#
_entry.id   AF-A0A7J4V3V8-F1
#
_cell.length_a   1.000
_cell.length_b   1.000
_cell.length_c   1.000
_cell.angle_alpha   90.00
_cell.angle_beta   90.00
_cell.angle_gamma   90.00
#
_symmetry.space_group_name_H-M   'P 1'
#
loop_
_entity.id
_entity.type
_entity.pdbx_description
1 polymer ?
#
loop_
_entity_poly.entity_id
_entity_poly.type
_entity_poly.pdbx_seq_one_letter_code
_entity_poly.pdbx_strand_id
1 'polypeptide(L)' 'MELKAPKGTRDFPPEEKIVRDRIADALKEVFGLYGFSPFETPVIELYDV' A
#
# COMPACT_ATOMS: atom_id res chain seq x y z
N MET A 1 -1.38 1.31 30.28
CA MET A 1 -0.59 1.95 29.22
C MET A 1 -1.45 1.97 27.98
N GLU A 2 -1.68 3.13 27.38
CA GLU A 2 -2.54 3.26 26.20
C GLU A 2 -1.67 3.06 24.95
N LEU A 3 -2.05 2.12 24.08
CA LEU A 3 -1.35 1.87 22.83
C LEU A 3 -1.65 3.00 21.85
N LYS A 4 -0.60 3.57 21.24
CA LYS A 4 -0.72 4.66 20.26
C LYS A 4 0.11 4.33 19.04
N ALA A 5 -0.41 4.68 17.88
CA ALA A 5 0.34 4.63 16.63
C ALA A 5 1.59 5.54 16.73
N PRO A 6 2.74 5.12 16.18
CA PRO A 6 3.91 5.98 16.06
C PRO A 6 3.57 7.32 15.40
N LYS A 7 4.30 8.38 15.77
CA LYS A 7 4.11 9.70 15.15
C LYS A 7 4.32 9.59 13.63
N GLY A 8 3.34 10.06 12.86
CA GLY A 8 3.38 10.02 11.40
C GLY A 8 2.76 8.77 10.77
N THR A 9 2.27 7.82 11.57
CA THR A 9 1.44 6.72 11.09
C THR A 9 -0.01 6.91 11.52
N ARG A 10 -0.93 6.20 10.87
CA ARG A 10 -2.36 6.19 11.21
C ARG A 10 -2.98 4.85 10.86
N ASP A 11 -3.99 4.46 11.63
CA ASP A 11 -4.84 3.32 11.31
C ASP A 11 -5.83 3.70 10.22
N PHE A 12 -6.18 2.73 9.38
CA PHE A 12 -7.24 2.87 8.39
C PHE A 12 -8.40 1.96 8.82
N PRO A 13 -9.53 2.51 9.26
CA PRO A 13 -10.69 1.70 9.61
C PRO A 13 -11.26 0.99 8.36
N PRO A 14 -12.12 -0.03 8.54
CA PRO A 14 -12.59 -0.86 7.43
C PRO A 14 -13.15 -0.07 6.25
N GLU A 15 -13.97 0.95 6.51
CA GLU A 15 -14.58 1.78 5.47
C GLU A 15 -13.54 2.52 4.62
N GLU A 16 -12.48 3.07 5.23
CA GLU A 16 -11.41 3.75 4.50
C GLU A 16 -10.54 2.74 3.73
N LYS A 17 -10.23 1.59 4.34
CA LYS A 17 -9.41 0.55 3.71
C LYS A 17 -10.07 -0.01 2.46
N ILE A 18 -11.38 -0.30 2.52
CA ILE A 18 -12.16 -0.80 1.38
C ILE A 18 -12.07 0.17 0.19
N VAL A 19 -12.21 1.48 0.44
CA VAL A 19 -12.10 2.49 -0.62
C VAL A 19 -10.69 2.55 -1.20
N ARG A 20 -9.66 2.49 -0.36
CA ARG A 20 -8.26 2.48 -0.80
C ARG A 20 -7.93 1.26 -1.66
N ASP A 21 -8.42 0.08 -1.27
CA ASP A 21 -8.21 -1.15 -2.03
C ASP A 21 -8.86 -1.09 -3.40
N ARG A 22 -10.10 -0.60 -3.47
CA ARG A 22 -10.78 -0.39 -4.75
C ARG A 22 -9.99 0.50 -5.71
N ILE A 23 -9.35 1.55 -5.20
CA ILE A 23 -8.51 2.43 -6.03
C ILE A 23 -7.24 1.69 -6.50
N ALA A 24 -6.55 1.00 -5.60
CA ALA A 24 -5.35 0.25 -5.93
C ALA A 24 -5.64 -0.86 -6.97
N ASP A 25 -6.77 -1.55 -6.84
CA ASP A 25 -7.15 -2.64 -7.74
C ASP A 25 -7.54 -2.12 -9.13
N ALA A 26 -8.24 -0.98 -9.22
CA ALA A 26 -8.53 -0.33 -10.50
C ALA A 26 -7.24 0.05 -11.26
N LEU A 27 -6.21 0.53 -10.55
CA LEU A 27 -4.91 0.84 -11.16
C LEU A 27 -4.21 -0.43 -11.66
N LYS A 28 -4.18 -1.50 -10.84
CA LYS A 28 -3.58 -2.78 -11.22
C LYS A 28 -4.26 -3.37 -12.47
N GLU A 29 -5.59 -3.32 -12.53
CA GLU A 29 -6.36 -3.79 -13.69
C GLU A 29 -5.94 -3.03 -14.96
N VAL A 30 -5.95 -1.70 -14.92
CA VAL A 30 -5.58 -0.87 -16.06
C VAL A 30 -4.14 -1.14 -16.49
N PHE A 31 -3.18 -1.18 -15.57
CA PHE A 31 -1.79 -1.49 -15.94
C PHE A 31 -1.65 -2.90 -16.52
N GLY A 32 -2.40 -3.88 -16.02
CA GLY A 32 -2.45 -5.23 -16.57
C GLY A 32 -2.94 -5.26 -18.03
N LEU A 33 -3.92 -4.43 -18.40
CA LEU A 33 -4.42 -4.32 -19.79
C LEU A 33 -3.35 -3.84 -20.77
N TYR A 34 -2.35 -3.09 -20.31
CA TYR A 34 -1.23 -2.61 -21.12
C TYR A 34 0.01 -3.51 -21.04
N GLY A 35 -0.10 -4.69 -20.41
CA GLY A 35 0.98 -5.69 -20.38
C GLY A 35 2.10 -5.40 -19.38
N PHE A 36 1.87 -4.52 -18.40
CA PHE A 36 2.84 -4.30 -17.33
C PHE A 36 2.82 -5.46 -16.35
N SER A 37 4.02 -5.97 -16.02
CA SER A 37 4.19 -6.99 -14.99
C SER A 37 4.24 -6.36 -13.60
N PRO A 38 3.50 -6.89 -12.60
CA PRO A 38 3.62 -6.41 -11.22
C PRO A 38 5.02 -6.73 -10.67
N PHE A 39 5.56 -5.80 -9.89
CA PHE A 39 6.83 -5.96 -9.19
C PHE A 39 6.72 -5.32 -7.81
N GLU A 40 7.17 -6.02 -6.78
CA GLU A 40 7.17 -5.54 -5.40
C GLU A 40 8.59 -5.64 -4.85
N THR A 41 9.03 -4.60 -4.15
CA THR A 41 10.32 -4.55 -3.49
C THR A 41 10.16 -4.73 -1.99
N PRO A 42 11.20 -5.20 -1.29
CA PRO A 42 11.25 -5.17 0.17
C PRO A 42 10.89 -3.79 0.76
N VAL A 43 10.21 -3.80 1.92
CA VAL A 43 9.88 -2.58 2.68
C VAL A 43 11.13 -1.96 3.33
N ILE A 44 12.14 -2.78 3.61
CA ILE A 44 13.42 -2.37 4.20
C ILE A 44 14.52 -2.83 3.26
N GLU A 45 15.35 -1.89 2.83
CA GLU A 45 16.52 -2.12 1.98
C GLU A 45 17.81 -1.81 2.74
N LEU A 46 18.96 -2.24 2.20
CA LEU A 46 20.27 -1.86 2.72
C LEU A 46 20.55 -0.38 2.42
N TYR A 47 21.15 0.33 3.38
CA TYR A 47 21.43 1.77 3.23
C TYR A 47 22.53 2.06 2.20
N ASP A 48 23.50 1.16 2.05
CA ASP A 48 24.70 1.35 1.22
C ASP A 48 24.58 0.74 -0.18
N VAL A 49 23.36 0.65 -0.72
CA VAL A 49 23.10 0.22 -2.10
C VAL A 49 22.85 1.44 -2.99
#